data_AF-A0A951RCL0-F1
#
_entry.id   AF-A0A951RCL0-F1
#
_cell.length_a   1.000
_cell.length_b   1.000
_cell.length_c   1.000
_cell.angle_alpha   90.00
_cell.angle_beta   90.00
_cell.angle_gamma   90.00
#
_symmetry.space_group_name_H-M   'P 1'
#
loop_
_entity.id
_entity.type
_entity.pdbx_description
1 polymer ?
#
loop_
_entity_poly.entity_id
_entity_poly.type
_entity_poly.pdbx_seq_one_letter_code
_entity_poly.pdbx_strand_id
1 'polypeptide(L)'
;MKEKNKKIKKRQIKKKTNKEKESSKRLFWASFLLIILLIANLTFSVLYFGLLKSFNFDNLNSYLNEKNKEEIPEFIGKINDTEILSLENFTEINIDFSKEGFIVLKEKENPCNGMIVAIESSQAISIQQGIESKFSFRPTSHDTIRDILDHYEIQVLMVKITEIKGGAYLGRIILTTEEKILNLDIRPSDGIAIAVRTNSPIYISNSLLNEQSTNLCV
;
A
#
# COMPACT_ATOMS: atom_id res chain seq x y z
N MET A 1 10.34 -40.09 74.65
CA MET A 1 9.47 -39.31 73.72
C MET A 1 10.05 -37.95 73.28
N LYS A 2 10.69 -37.16 74.14
CA LYS A 2 11.17 -35.79 73.81
C LYS A 2 12.25 -35.71 72.70
N GLU A 3 13.17 -36.67 72.61
CA GLU A 3 14.25 -36.64 71.59
C GLU A 3 13.79 -36.92 70.15
N LYS A 4 12.83 -37.85 69.96
CA LYS A 4 12.27 -38.15 68.64
C LYS A 4 11.58 -36.92 68.03
N ASN A 5 10.82 -36.17 68.83
CA ASN A 5 10.17 -34.92 68.39
C ASN A 5 11.17 -33.82 68.02
N LYS A 6 12.31 -33.72 68.74
CA LYS A 6 13.38 -32.76 68.41
C LYS A 6 14.08 -33.08 67.08
N LYS A 7 14.27 -34.37 66.76
CA LYS A 7 14.80 -34.84 65.47
C LYS A 7 13.84 -34.57 64.30
N ILE A 8 12.53 -34.76 64.50
CA ILE A 8 11.51 -34.50 63.47
C ILE A 8 11.41 -33.00 63.16
N LYS A 9 11.39 -32.15 64.19
CA LYS A 9 11.35 -30.69 64.02
C LYS A 9 12.59 -30.16 63.30
N LYS A 10 13.79 -30.67 63.62
CA LYS A 10 15.04 -30.34 62.89
C LYS A 10 15.00 -30.78 61.41
N ARG A 11 14.44 -31.96 61.11
CA ARG A 11 14.29 -32.44 59.72
C ARG A 11 13.30 -31.59 58.91
N GLN A 12 12.19 -31.16 59.52
CA GLN A 12 11.21 -30.29 58.86
C GLN A 12 11.79 -28.89 58.58
N ILE A 13 12.54 -28.31 59.53
CA ILE A 13 13.23 -27.02 59.32
C ILE A 13 14.27 -27.15 58.20
N LYS A 14 15.06 -28.23 58.19
CA LYS A 14 16.08 -28.48 57.14
C LYS A 14 15.46 -28.69 55.75
N LYS A 15 14.28 -29.32 55.67
CA LYS A 15 13.51 -29.43 54.41
C LYS A 15 12.96 -28.08 53.96
N LYS A 16 12.46 -27.25 54.89
CA LYS A 16 11.94 -25.91 54.59
C LYS A 16 13.04 -24.98 54.07
N THR A 17 14.21 -24.97 54.72
CA THR A 17 15.36 -24.15 54.29
C THR A 17 15.95 -24.60 52.96
N ASN A 18 15.97 -25.92 52.67
CA ASN A 18 16.37 -26.41 51.34
C ASN A 18 15.38 -26.00 50.25
N LYS A 19 14.07 -26.03 50.52
CA LYS A 19 13.04 -25.64 49.55
C LYS A 19 13.07 -24.13 49.25
N GLU A 20 13.32 -23.30 50.26
CA GLU A 20 13.53 -21.84 50.09
C GLU A 20 14.80 -21.54 49.28
N LYS A 21 15.92 -22.25 49.55
CA LYS A 21 17.14 -22.14 48.75
C LYS A 21 16.93 -22.55 47.29
N GLU A 22 16.12 -23.57 47.03
CA GLU A 22 15.84 -24.04 45.67
C GLU A 22 14.92 -23.07 44.90
N SER A 23 13.93 -22.48 45.58
CA SER A 23 13.09 -21.41 45.02
C SER A 23 13.89 -20.14 44.70
N SER A 24 14.81 -19.75 45.59
CA SER A 24 15.70 -18.61 45.37
C SER A 24 16.63 -18.84 44.17
N LYS A 25 17.17 -20.06 44.00
CA LYS A 25 17.96 -20.42 42.81
C LYS A 25 17.14 -20.32 41.53
N ARG A 26 15.88 -20.80 41.52
CA ARG A 26 15.02 -20.71 40.32
C ARG A 26 14.70 -19.27 39.94
N LEU A 27 14.43 -18.40 40.91
CA LEU A 27 14.22 -16.97 40.69
C LEU A 27 15.49 -16.30 40.13
N PHE A 28 16.65 -16.64 40.69
CA PHE A 28 17.94 -16.15 40.18
C PHE A 28 18.20 -16.55 38.73
N TRP A 29 17.96 -17.82 38.38
CA TRP A 29 18.09 -18.30 37.00
C TRP A 29 17.06 -17.70 36.05
N ALA A 30 15.82 -17.45 36.50
CA ALA A 30 14.79 -16.79 35.69
C ALA A 30 15.16 -15.33 35.38
N SER A 31 15.63 -14.57 36.37
CA SER A 31 16.13 -13.21 36.16
C SER A 31 17.38 -13.18 35.26
N PHE A 32 18.27 -14.16 35.41
CA PHE A 32 19.45 -14.29 34.55
C PHE A 32 19.07 -14.54 33.08
N LEU A 33 18.06 -15.38 32.83
CA LEU A 33 17.59 -15.71 31.49
C LEU A 33 16.84 -14.53 30.84
N LEU A 34 16.08 -13.76 31.64
CA LEU A 34 15.48 -12.49 31.22
C LEU A 34 16.52 -11.45 30.82
N ILE A 35 17.61 -11.33 31.58
CA ILE A 35 18.72 -10.42 31.26
C ILE A 35 19.41 -10.85 29.95
N ILE A 36 19.63 -12.17 29.75
CA ILE A 36 20.18 -12.68 28.48
C ILE A 36 19.26 -12.36 27.30
N LEU A 37 17.93 -12.53 27.45
CA LEU A 37 16.95 -12.16 26.42
C LEU A 37 16.97 -10.65 26.12
N LEU A 38 17.10 -9.82 27.15
CA LEU A 38 17.21 -8.36 27.01
C LEU A 38 18.49 -7.95 26.27
N ILE A 39 19.63 -8.57 26.62
CA ILE A 39 20.91 -8.34 25.94
C ILE A 39 20.87 -8.87 24.49
N ALA A 40 20.23 -10.01 24.25
CA ALA A 40 20.05 -10.55 22.90
C ALA A 40 19.20 -9.61 22.03
N ASN A 41 18.11 -9.06 22.54
CA ASN A 41 17.31 -8.07 21.82
C ASN A 41 18.07 -6.75 21.58
N LEU A 42 18.86 -6.30 22.55
CA LEU A 42 19.66 -5.08 22.41
C LEU A 42 20.78 -5.25 21.37
N THR A 43 21.47 -6.39 21.40
CA THR A 43 22.51 -6.73 20.41
C THR A 43 21.91 -6.96 19.03
N PHE A 44 20.75 -7.60 18.91
CA PHE A 44 20.03 -7.75 17.65
C PHE A 44 19.61 -6.40 17.07
N SER A 45 19.12 -5.47 17.91
CA SER A 45 18.81 -4.10 17.47
C SER A 45 20.05 -3.35 16.99
N VAL A 46 21.18 -3.43 17.71
CA VAL A 46 22.42 -2.75 17.32
C VAL A 46 23.01 -3.35 16.05
N LEU A 47 22.96 -4.67 15.91
CA LEU A 47 23.43 -5.37 14.71
C LEU A 47 22.54 -5.05 13.51
N TYR A 48 21.20 -5.04 13.69
CA TYR A 48 20.23 -4.64 12.67
C TYR A 48 20.41 -3.18 12.25
N PHE A 49 20.67 -2.28 13.20
CA PHE A 49 20.97 -0.87 12.92
C PHE A 49 22.32 -0.70 12.19
N GLY A 50 23.32 -1.51 12.52
CA GLY A 50 24.59 -1.56 11.81
C GLY A 50 24.46 -2.13 10.40
N LEU A 51 23.60 -3.14 10.20
CA LEU A 51 23.30 -3.74 8.91
C LEU A 51 22.49 -2.79 8.02
N LEU A 52 21.56 -2.02 8.60
CA LEU A 52 20.87 -0.91 7.93
C LEU A 52 21.83 0.19 7.49
N LYS A 53 22.85 0.52 8.29
CA LYS A 53 23.92 1.45 7.90
C LYS A 53 24.87 0.89 6.83
N SER A 54 25.02 -0.43 6.76
CA SER A 54 25.85 -1.11 5.77
C SER A 54 25.12 -1.34 4.43
N PHE A 55 23.78 -1.35 4.44
CA PHE A 55 23.02 -1.12 3.22
C PHE A 55 23.26 0.32 2.80
N ASN A 56 23.79 0.50 1.59
CA ASN A 56 24.40 1.72 1.07
C ASN A 56 23.37 2.84 0.78
N PHE A 57 22.51 3.18 1.75
CA PHE A 57 21.44 4.17 1.63
C PHE A 57 22.00 5.59 1.51
N ASP A 58 23.20 5.84 2.06
CA ASP A 58 23.90 7.11 1.88
C ASP A 58 24.28 7.33 0.40
N ASN A 59 24.59 6.25 -0.32
CA ASN A 59 24.86 6.29 -1.75
C ASN A 59 23.56 6.39 -2.57
N LEU A 60 22.43 5.87 -2.07
CA LEU A 60 21.12 6.11 -2.68
C LEU A 60 20.70 7.58 -2.52
N ASN A 61 20.92 8.17 -1.35
CA ASN A 61 20.66 9.59 -1.11
C ASN A 61 21.59 10.48 -1.94
N SER A 62 22.87 10.12 -2.12
CA SER A 62 23.75 10.85 -3.04
C SER A 62 23.29 10.68 -4.50
N TYR A 63 22.92 9.47 -4.92
CA TYR A 63 22.42 9.17 -6.26
C TYR A 63 21.08 9.85 -6.57
N LEU A 64 20.17 9.94 -5.59
CA LEU A 64 18.92 10.70 -5.68
C LEU A 64 19.17 12.20 -5.70
N ASN A 65 20.12 12.71 -4.90
CA ASN A 65 20.51 14.12 -4.92
C ASN A 65 21.25 14.52 -6.20
N GLU A 66 21.96 13.59 -6.84
CA GLU A 66 22.61 13.80 -8.14
C GLU A 66 21.58 13.74 -9.27
N LYS A 67 20.61 12.81 -9.22
CA LYS A 67 19.45 12.79 -10.12
C LYS A 67 18.45 13.92 -9.92
N ASN A 68 18.42 14.57 -8.76
CA ASN A 68 17.67 15.81 -8.56
C ASN A 68 18.32 17.01 -9.29
N LYS A 69 19.58 16.87 -9.77
CA LYS A 69 20.29 17.89 -10.55
C LYS A 69 20.24 17.67 -12.06
N GLU A 70 20.08 16.43 -12.53
CA GLU A 70 19.40 16.24 -13.81
C GLU A 70 17.97 16.73 -13.59
N GLU A 71 17.48 17.63 -14.44
CA GLU A 71 16.12 18.15 -14.31
C GLU A 71 15.15 16.97 -14.18
N ILE A 72 14.68 16.68 -12.96
CA ILE A 72 13.35 16.11 -12.78
C ILE A 72 12.52 17.08 -13.61
N PRO A 73 11.90 16.64 -14.73
CA PRO A 73 11.15 17.55 -15.58
C PRO A 73 10.28 18.36 -14.65
N GLU A 74 10.24 19.66 -14.87
CA GLU A 74 9.50 20.68 -14.13
C GLU A 74 7.99 20.32 -14.07
N PHE A 75 7.68 19.22 -13.39
CA PHE A 75 6.42 18.49 -13.36
C PHE A 75 5.77 18.66 -11.98
N ILE A 76 6.56 19.12 -11.01
CA ILE A 76 6.10 19.86 -9.83
C ILE A 76 6.05 21.36 -10.19
N GLY A 77 5.75 21.68 -11.44
CA GLY A 77 5.56 23.05 -11.91
C GLY A 77 4.17 23.55 -11.51
N LYS A 78 4.10 24.38 -10.45
CA LYS A 78 3.08 25.44 -10.24
C LYS A 78 1.58 25.10 -10.37
N ILE A 79 1.16 23.84 -10.39
CA ILE A 79 -0.27 23.54 -10.30
C ILE A 79 -0.64 23.54 -8.83
N ASN A 80 -1.46 24.49 -8.40
CA ASN A 80 -1.97 24.52 -7.03
C ASN A 80 -2.79 23.25 -6.79
N ASP A 81 -2.72 22.68 -5.58
CA ASP A 81 -3.48 21.47 -5.21
C ASP A 81 -4.97 21.58 -5.55
N THR A 82 -5.53 22.79 -5.46
CA THR A 82 -6.92 23.10 -5.83
C THR A 82 -7.22 22.84 -7.31
N GLU A 83 -6.29 23.15 -8.21
CA GLU A 83 -6.46 22.92 -9.65
C GLU A 83 -6.29 21.43 -9.99
N ILE A 84 -5.33 20.74 -9.35
CA ILE A 84 -5.16 19.28 -9.47
C ILE A 84 -6.43 18.55 -9.05
N LEU A 85 -7.05 18.99 -7.95
CA LEU A 85 -8.23 18.37 -7.37
C LEU A 85 -9.55 18.83 -8.01
N SER A 86 -9.55 19.88 -8.84
CA SER A 86 -10.77 20.41 -9.45
C SER A 86 -11.47 19.37 -10.34
N LEU A 87 -12.80 19.32 -10.25
CA LEU A 87 -13.68 18.45 -11.03
C LEU A 87 -14.62 19.21 -11.96
N GLU A 88 -14.45 20.54 -12.10
CA GLU A 88 -15.39 21.42 -12.82
C GLU A 88 -15.67 20.99 -14.27
N ASN A 89 -14.71 20.33 -14.93
CA ASN A 89 -14.83 19.84 -16.31
C ASN A 89 -14.69 18.33 -16.42
N PHE A 90 -15.09 17.60 -15.39
CA PHE A 90 -14.97 16.17 -15.31
C PHE A 90 -16.30 15.51 -14.93
N THR A 91 -16.58 14.37 -15.55
CA THR A 91 -17.75 13.55 -15.25
C THR A 91 -17.27 12.25 -14.59
N GLU A 92 -17.87 11.88 -13.47
CA GLU A 92 -17.60 10.60 -12.81
C GLU A 92 -18.20 9.46 -13.65
N ILE A 93 -17.42 8.38 -13.79
CA ILE A 93 -17.82 7.22 -14.59
C ILE A 93 -17.80 5.93 -13.78
N ASN A 94 -18.67 5.01 -14.17
CA ASN A 94 -18.66 3.62 -13.75
C ASN A 94 -18.13 2.73 -14.88
N ILE A 95 -17.53 1.61 -14.50
CA ILE A 95 -17.11 0.56 -15.44
C ILE A 95 -18.16 -0.54 -15.37
N ASP A 96 -18.78 -0.85 -16.50
CA ASP A 96 -19.84 -1.86 -16.55
C ASP A 96 -19.27 -3.26 -16.74
N PHE A 97 -18.56 -3.49 -17.84
CA PHE A 97 -17.89 -4.75 -18.11
C PHE A 97 -16.62 -4.56 -18.92
N SER A 98 -15.69 -5.51 -18.74
CA SER A 98 -14.54 -5.69 -19.59
C SER A 98 -14.51 -7.13 -20.10
N LYS A 99 -14.74 -7.31 -21.39
CA LYS A 99 -14.59 -8.61 -22.08
C LYS A 99 -13.80 -8.39 -23.36
N GLU A 100 -12.94 -9.34 -23.70
CA GLU A 100 -12.37 -9.50 -25.03
C GLU A 100 -11.81 -8.22 -25.69
N GLY A 101 -10.93 -7.50 -24.98
CA GLY A 101 -10.16 -6.39 -25.56
C GLY A 101 -10.90 -5.06 -25.62
N PHE A 102 -11.97 -4.88 -24.84
CA PHE A 102 -12.60 -3.58 -24.64
C PHE A 102 -13.09 -3.37 -23.20
N ILE A 103 -13.29 -2.10 -22.86
CA ILE A 103 -13.93 -1.65 -21.62
C ILE A 103 -15.07 -0.69 -21.95
N VAL A 104 -16.16 -0.79 -21.21
CA VAL A 104 -17.30 0.12 -21.32
C VAL A 104 -17.28 1.07 -20.12
N LEU A 105 -17.13 2.35 -20.41
CA LEU A 105 -17.10 3.44 -19.43
C LEU A 105 -18.42 4.21 -19.55
N LYS A 106 -19.24 4.21 -18.50
CA LYS A 106 -20.56 4.85 -18.47
C LYS A 106 -20.55 6.04 -17.53
N GLU A 107 -21.24 7.12 -17.87
CA GLU A 107 -21.47 8.17 -16.87
C GLU A 107 -22.23 7.60 -15.68
N LYS A 108 -21.87 8.05 -14.48
CA LYS A 108 -22.54 7.63 -13.25
C LYS A 108 -23.98 8.16 -13.17
N GLU A 109 -24.21 9.40 -13.60
CA GLU A 109 -25.52 10.05 -13.55
C GLU A 109 -26.41 9.73 -14.77
N ASN A 110 -25.81 9.48 -15.94
CA ASN A 110 -26.51 9.09 -17.16
C ASN A 110 -25.89 7.82 -17.78
N PRO A 111 -26.24 6.62 -17.27
CA PRO A 111 -25.63 5.36 -17.72
C PRO A 111 -25.84 5.02 -19.21
N CYS A 112 -26.73 5.73 -19.90
CA CYS A 112 -26.93 5.60 -21.34
C CYS A 112 -25.92 6.38 -22.18
N ASN A 113 -25.16 7.31 -21.58
CA ASN A 113 -24.05 7.96 -22.24
C ASN A 113 -22.71 7.40 -21.73
N GLY A 114 -21.77 7.16 -22.64
CA GLY A 114 -20.49 6.59 -22.28
C GLY A 114 -19.62 6.30 -23.48
N MET A 115 -18.48 5.65 -23.28
CA MET A 115 -17.52 5.31 -24.33
C MET A 115 -17.10 3.85 -24.25
N ILE A 116 -16.78 3.28 -25.41
CA ILE A 116 -16.20 1.94 -25.54
C ILE A 116 -14.74 2.13 -25.95
N VAL A 117 -13.82 1.70 -25.09
CA VAL A 117 -12.38 1.85 -25.33
C VAL A 117 -11.78 0.49 -25.63
N ALA A 118 -11.12 0.36 -26.78
CA ALA A 118 -10.35 -0.82 -27.13
C ALA A 118 -9.04 -0.86 -26.34
N ILE A 119 -8.75 -2.00 -25.72
CA ILE A 119 -7.54 -2.24 -24.93
C ILE A 119 -7.01 -3.65 -25.20
N GLU A 120 -5.80 -3.93 -24.76
CA GLU A 120 -5.28 -5.29 -24.85
C GLU A 120 -6.05 -6.24 -23.93
N SER A 121 -6.21 -7.51 -24.36
CA SER A 121 -6.96 -8.50 -23.59
C SER A 121 -6.39 -8.74 -22.18
N SER A 122 -5.08 -8.64 -22.01
CA SER A 122 -4.41 -8.74 -20.70
C SER A 122 -4.82 -7.62 -19.75
N GLN A 123 -4.99 -6.40 -20.26
CA GLN A 123 -5.43 -5.23 -19.51
C GLN A 123 -6.89 -5.36 -19.10
N ALA A 124 -7.75 -5.78 -20.05
CA ALA A 124 -9.16 -6.07 -19.81
C ALA A 124 -9.36 -7.10 -18.69
N ILE A 125 -8.61 -8.20 -18.75
CA ILE A 125 -8.65 -9.25 -17.72
C ILE A 125 -8.22 -8.70 -16.35
N SER A 126 -7.15 -7.90 -16.28
CA SER A 126 -6.70 -7.32 -15.01
C SER A 126 -7.73 -6.37 -14.38
N ILE A 127 -8.40 -5.57 -15.21
CA ILE A 127 -9.48 -4.67 -14.76
C ILE A 127 -10.66 -5.49 -14.24
N GLN A 128 -11.11 -6.49 -15.02
CA GLN A 128 -12.23 -7.36 -14.65
C GLN A 128 -11.95 -8.11 -13.33
N GLN A 129 -10.73 -8.60 -13.11
CA GLN A 129 -10.33 -9.23 -11.85
C GLN A 129 -10.44 -8.27 -10.65
N GLY A 130 -10.07 -7.00 -10.85
CA GLY A 130 -10.21 -5.95 -9.83
C GLY A 130 -11.67 -5.69 -9.50
N ILE A 131 -12.53 -5.52 -10.51
CA ILE A 131 -13.98 -5.32 -10.35
C ILE A 131 -14.62 -6.48 -9.59
N GLU A 132 -14.27 -7.71 -9.94
CA GLU A 132 -14.82 -8.91 -9.30
C GLU A 132 -14.21 -9.18 -7.92
N SER A 133 -13.24 -8.37 -7.48
CA SER A 133 -12.45 -8.61 -6.26
C SER A 133 -11.89 -10.03 -6.19
N LYS A 134 -11.52 -10.60 -7.35
CA LYS A 134 -11.00 -11.97 -7.45
C LYS A 134 -9.50 -11.96 -7.24
N PHE A 135 -9.08 -12.45 -6.08
CA PHE A 135 -7.67 -12.69 -5.79
C PHE A 135 -7.22 -14.02 -6.39
N SER A 136 -6.23 -13.95 -7.27
CA SER A 136 -5.54 -15.13 -7.79
C SER A 136 -4.54 -15.67 -6.76
N PHE A 137 -4.07 -16.91 -6.91
CA PHE A 137 -3.07 -17.50 -6.00
C PHE A 137 -1.76 -16.68 -5.92
N ARG A 138 -1.43 -15.92 -6.96
CA ARG A 138 -0.33 -14.96 -6.97
C ARG A 138 -0.87 -13.54 -7.23
N PRO A 139 -0.34 -12.51 -6.57
CA PRO A 139 -0.73 -11.13 -6.85
C PRO A 139 -0.32 -10.75 -8.27
N THR A 140 -1.17 -9.99 -8.97
CA THR A 140 -0.81 -9.31 -10.22
C THR A 140 0.06 -8.09 -9.93
N SER A 141 0.57 -7.44 -10.98
CA SER A 141 1.29 -6.16 -10.83
C SER A 141 0.42 -5.09 -10.18
N HIS A 142 -0.85 -4.98 -10.58
CA HIS A 142 -1.79 -3.99 -10.02
C HIS A 142 -2.17 -4.31 -8.56
N ASP A 143 -2.23 -5.59 -8.19
CA ASP A 143 -2.39 -5.99 -6.77
C ASP A 143 -1.17 -5.62 -5.95
N THR A 144 0.03 -5.86 -6.48
CA THR A 144 1.29 -5.50 -5.81
C THR A 144 1.38 -3.98 -5.63
N ILE A 145 0.95 -3.19 -6.62
CA ILE A 145 0.89 -1.73 -6.51
C ILE A 145 -0.09 -1.30 -5.43
N ARG A 146 -1.31 -1.86 -5.39
CA ARG A 146 -2.27 -1.60 -4.31
C ARG A 146 -1.63 -1.89 -2.95
N ASP A 147 -1.01 -3.07 -2.79
CA ASP A 147 -0.41 -3.47 -1.52
C ASP A 147 0.73 -2.53 -1.08
N ILE A 148 1.52 -2.02 -2.04
CA ILE A 148 2.54 -0.98 -1.77
C ILE A 148 1.88 0.32 -1.31
N LEU A 149 0.86 0.81 -2.02
CA LEU A 149 0.16 2.03 -1.66
C LEU A 149 -0.46 1.92 -0.26
N ASP A 150 -1.13 0.80 0.02
CA ASP A 150 -1.73 0.52 1.32
C ASP A 150 -0.67 0.45 2.43
N HIS A 151 0.48 -0.20 2.19
CA HIS A 151 1.55 -0.34 3.18
C HIS A 151 2.20 1.00 3.56
N TYR A 152 2.29 1.93 2.61
CA TYR A 152 2.86 3.26 2.83
C TYR A 152 1.79 4.33 3.09
N GLU A 153 0.54 3.93 3.35
CA GLU A 153 -0.59 4.84 3.65
C GLU A 153 -0.80 5.91 2.57
N ILE A 154 -0.52 5.55 1.31
CA ILE A 154 -0.71 6.41 0.15
C ILE A 154 -2.13 6.18 -0.38
N GLN A 155 -2.97 7.21 -0.32
CA GLN A 155 -4.34 7.11 -0.80
C GLN A 155 -4.43 7.48 -2.28
N VAL A 156 -5.12 6.65 -3.06
CA VAL A 156 -5.52 7.00 -4.42
C VAL A 156 -6.79 7.85 -4.33
N LEU A 157 -6.67 9.15 -4.54
CA LEU A 157 -7.81 10.07 -4.47
C LEU A 157 -8.76 9.87 -5.66
N MET A 158 -8.19 9.81 -6.87
CA MET A 158 -8.96 9.64 -8.10
C MET A 158 -8.05 9.33 -9.29
N VAL A 159 -8.67 8.82 -10.36
CA VAL A 159 -8.05 8.72 -11.68
C VAL A 159 -8.81 9.62 -12.64
N LYS A 160 -8.10 10.42 -13.44
CA LYS A 160 -8.66 11.30 -14.47
C LYS A 160 -8.21 10.86 -15.84
N ILE A 161 -9.14 10.61 -16.76
CA ILE A 161 -8.87 10.41 -18.19
C ILE A 161 -9.07 11.75 -18.88
N THR A 162 -8.00 12.32 -19.43
CA THR A 162 -7.96 13.76 -19.71
C THR A 162 -8.20 14.08 -21.19
N GLU A 163 -7.55 13.37 -22.10
CA GLU A 163 -7.59 13.69 -23.53
C GLU A 163 -7.12 12.48 -24.36
N ILE A 164 -7.33 12.57 -25.68
CA ILE A 164 -6.76 11.65 -26.66
C ILE A 164 -5.78 12.42 -27.55
N LYS A 165 -4.55 11.92 -27.69
CA LYS A 165 -3.50 12.50 -28.53
C LYS A 165 -2.88 11.43 -29.40
N GLY A 166 -2.91 11.62 -30.72
CA GLY A 166 -2.35 10.66 -31.67
C GLY A 166 -2.99 9.26 -31.57
N GLY A 167 -4.27 9.18 -31.18
CA GLY A 167 -4.98 7.91 -30.97
C GLY A 167 -4.70 7.23 -29.62
N ALA A 168 -3.87 7.83 -28.75
CA ALA A 168 -3.61 7.32 -27.41
C ALA A 168 -4.35 8.17 -26.37
N TYR A 169 -5.14 7.51 -25.52
CA TYR A 169 -5.77 8.15 -24.37
C TYR A 169 -4.73 8.43 -23.28
N LEU A 170 -4.80 9.62 -22.69
CA LEU A 170 -3.95 10.06 -21.59
C LEU A 170 -4.75 10.11 -20.29
N GLY A 171 -4.04 9.87 -19.19
CA GLY A 171 -4.65 9.89 -17.87
C GLY A 171 -3.69 10.36 -16.77
N ARG A 172 -4.29 10.70 -15.64
CA ARG A 172 -3.61 11.08 -14.41
C ARG A 172 -4.13 10.25 -13.25
N ILE A 173 -3.22 9.81 -12.39
CA ILE A 173 -3.57 9.28 -11.07
C ILE A 173 -3.18 10.31 -10.02
N ILE A 174 -4.14 10.69 -9.19
CA ILE A 174 -3.93 11.66 -8.13
C ILE A 174 -3.85 10.88 -6.83
N LEU A 175 -2.70 10.95 -6.19
CA LEU A 175 -2.39 10.30 -4.92
C LEU A 175 -2.20 11.35 -3.84
N THR A 176 -2.45 10.98 -2.59
CA THR A 176 -2.10 11.82 -1.45
C THR A 176 -1.42 11.01 -0.37
N THR A 177 -0.45 11.65 0.28
CA THR A 177 0.01 11.31 1.62
C THR A 177 -0.48 12.38 2.60
N GLU A 178 -0.13 12.28 3.88
CA GLU A 178 -0.46 13.33 4.86
C GLU A 178 0.12 14.70 4.49
N GLU A 179 1.23 14.74 3.75
CA GLU A 179 2.00 15.97 3.52
C GLU A 179 1.84 16.53 2.10
N LYS A 180 1.51 15.68 1.11
CA LYS A 180 1.68 16.01 -0.30
C LYS A 180 0.64 15.34 -1.18
N ILE A 181 0.21 16.08 -2.20
CA ILE A 181 -0.54 15.55 -3.34
C ILE A 181 0.44 15.28 -4.48
N LEU A 182 0.32 14.10 -5.08
CA LEU A 182 1.07 13.69 -6.26
C LEU A 182 0.10 13.54 -7.42
N ASN A 183 0.41 14.19 -8.54
CA ASN A 183 -0.34 14.07 -9.78
C ASN A 183 0.56 13.41 -10.81
N LEU A 184 0.37 12.11 -11.06
CA LEU A 184 1.28 11.33 -11.90
C LEU A 184 0.64 10.99 -13.25
N ASP A 185 1.46 10.96 -14.29
CA ASP A 185 1.06 10.43 -15.58
C ASP A 185 0.79 8.93 -15.49
N ILE A 186 -0.32 8.49 -16.07
CA ILE A 186 -0.66 7.06 -16.10
C ILE A 186 -1.45 6.72 -17.36
N ARG A 187 -1.21 5.52 -17.90
CA ARG A 187 -2.08 4.98 -18.94
C ARG A 187 -3.48 4.74 -18.35
N PRO A 188 -4.56 5.13 -19.04
CA PRO A 188 -5.91 4.96 -18.52
C PRO A 188 -6.24 3.53 -18.08
N SER A 189 -5.80 2.50 -18.81
CA SER A 189 -6.06 1.10 -18.41
C SER A 189 -5.38 0.71 -17.09
N ASP A 190 -4.15 1.19 -16.84
CA ASP A 190 -3.45 0.94 -15.57
C ASP A 190 -4.08 1.72 -14.42
N GLY A 191 -4.43 2.99 -14.64
CA GLY A 191 -5.12 3.82 -13.66
C GLY A 191 -6.46 3.22 -13.27
N ILE A 192 -7.26 2.79 -14.25
CA ILE A 192 -8.52 2.10 -14.02
C ILE A 192 -8.30 0.82 -13.20
N ALA A 193 -7.31 -0.01 -13.55
CA ALA A 193 -7.03 -1.26 -12.84
C ALA A 193 -6.64 -1.05 -11.37
N ILE A 194 -5.96 0.06 -11.06
CA ILE A 194 -5.64 0.47 -9.68
C ILE A 194 -6.90 1.00 -8.99
N ALA A 195 -7.64 1.91 -9.63
CA ALA A 195 -8.82 2.54 -9.06
C ALA A 195 -9.91 1.53 -8.65
N VAL A 196 -10.16 0.51 -9.46
CA VAL A 196 -11.13 -0.55 -9.10
C VAL A 196 -10.67 -1.40 -7.92
N ARG A 197 -9.36 -1.48 -7.66
CA ARG A 197 -8.78 -2.22 -6.52
C ARG A 197 -8.76 -1.39 -5.24
N THR A 198 -8.60 -0.08 -5.37
CA THR A 198 -8.59 0.88 -4.24
C THR A 198 -9.96 1.49 -3.96
N ASN A 199 -10.99 1.14 -4.75
CA ASN A 199 -12.32 1.76 -4.72
C ASN A 199 -12.28 3.28 -4.89
N SER A 200 -11.37 3.76 -5.74
CA SER A 200 -11.22 5.18 -6.03
C SER A 200 -12.07 5.61 -7.22
N PRO A 201 -12.64 6.83 -7.20
CA PRO A 201 -13.46 7.33 -8.29
C PRO A 201 -12.62 7.56 -9.56
N ILE A 202 -13.26 7.36 -10.70
CA ILE A 202 -12.68 7.57 -12.03
C ILE A 202 -13.48 8.65 -12.73
N TYR A 203 -12.77 9.58 -13.34
CA TYR A 203 -13.33 10.73 -14.03
C TYR A 203 -12.86 10.79 -15.47
N ILE A 204 -13.73 11.25 -16.36
CA ILE A 204 -13.39 11.58 -17.75
C ILE A 204 -13.62 13.08 -17.97
N SER A 205 -12.73 13.73 -18.70
CA SER A 205 -12.95 15.13 -19.07
C SER A 205 -14.19 15.28 -19.95
N ASN A 206 -14.96 16.34 -19.71
CA ASN A 206 -16.19 16.60 -20.46
C ASN A 206 -15.90 16.80 -21.96
N SER A 207 -14.74 17.38 -22.30
CA SER A 207 -14.32 17.54 -23.70
C SER A 207 -14.13 16.19 -24.40
N LEU A 208 -13.42 15.24 -23.77
CA LEU A 208 -13.20 13.92 -24.33
C LEU A 208 -14.51 13.13 -24.41
N LEU A 209 -15.36 13.24 -23.39
CA LEU A 209 -16.66 12.58 -23.36
C LEU A 209 -17.58 13.11 -24.47
N ASN A 210 -17.64 14.44 -24.67
CA ASN A 210 -18.43 15.04 -25.75
C ASN A 210 -17.95 14.61 -27.14
N GLU A 211 -16.65 14.36 -27.30
CA GLU A 211 -16.06 13.95 -28.58
C GLU A 211 -16.25 12.46 -28.88
N GLN A 212 -16.15 11.60 -27.86
CA GLN A 212 -16.02 10.15 -28.03
C GLN A 212 -17.21 9.35 -27.47
N SER A 213 -18.19 10.00 -26.83
CA SER A 213 -19.34 9.28 -26.25
C SER A 213 -20.32 8.77 -27.30
N THR A 214 -21.03 7.71 -26.94
CA THR A 214 -22.07 7.07 -27.71
C THR A 214 -23.24 6.69 -26.81
N ASN A 215 -24.42 6.51 -27.41
CA ASN A 215 -25.59 6.03 -26.69
C ASN A 215 -25.52 4.50 -26.52
N LEU A 216 -25.44 4.05 -25.27
CA LEU A 216 -25.26 2.64 -24.90
C LEU A 216 -26.57 1.89 -24.65
N CYS A 217 -27.72 2.58 -24.66
CA CYS A 217 -29.04 2.02 -24.34
C CYS A 217 -29.89 1.71 -25.58
N VAL A 218 -29.25 1.57 -26.74
CA VAL A 218 -29.92 1.31 -28.04
C VAL A 218 -30.30 -0.16 -28.19
#